data_AF-A0A5M6ITU3-F1
#
_entry.id   AF-A0A5M6ITU3-F1
#
_cell.length_a   1.000
_cell.length_b   1.000
_cell.length_c   1.000
_cell.angle_alpha   90.00
_cell.angle_beta   90.00
_cell.angle_gamma   90.00
#
_symmetry.space_group_name_H-M   'P 1'
#
loop_
_entity.id
_entity.type
_entity.pdbx_description
1 polymer ?
#
loop_
_entity_poly.entity_id
_entity_poly.type
_entity_poly.pdbx_seq_one_letter_code
_entity_poly.pdbx_strand_id
1 'polypeptide(L)'
;MQPDIDRLVLLHLATLCGEPVEALDLDMPMAAFDLDSFDAVELSLAIEKAHAIEIDPEVFLGHGQSLGSLLDMLRSFRFRGERGQ
;
A
#
# COMPACT_ATOMS: atom_id res chain seq x y z
N MET A 1 -16.65 -10.10 1.70
CA MET A 1 -15.41 -10.11 2.49
C MET A 1 -14.53 -9.00 1.94
N GLN A 2 -14.21 -7.99 2.75
CA GLN A 2 -13.23 -6.99 2.34
C GLN A 2 -11.84 -7.65 2.34
N PRO A 3 -11.01 -7.44 1.31
CA PRO A 3 -9.63 -7.93 1.29
C PRO A 3 -8.84 -7.29 2.44
N ASP A 4 -7.80 -7.96 2.93
CA ASP A 4 -6.87 -7.38 3.90
C ASP A 4 -6.00 -6.29 3.24
N ILE A 5 -5.57 -5.25 3.99
CA ILE A 5 -4.74 -4.15 3.47
C ILE A 5 -3.45 -4.70 2.88
N ASP A 6 -2.82 -5.68 3.55
CA ASP A 6 -1.59 -6.29 3.06
C ASP A 6 -1.82 -6.92 1.69
N ARG A 7 -2.94 -7.63 1.56
CA ARG A 7 -3.31 -8.30 0.31
C ARG A 7 -3.62 -7.30 -0.81
N LEU A 8 -4.22 -6.16 -0.50
CA LEU A 8 -4.46 -5.10 -1.48
C LEU A 8 -3.14 -4.53 -2.02
N VAL A 9 -2.23 -4.17 -1.13
CA VAL A 9 -0.91 -3.62 -1.49
C VAL A 9 -0.13 -4.65 -2.31
N LEU A 10 0.00 -5.87 -1.80
CA LEU A 10 0.74 -6.93 -2.47
C LEU A 10 0.17 -7.25 -3.86
N LEU A 11 -1.15 -7.35 -4.00
CA LEU A 11 -1.77 -7.64 -5.29
C LEU A 11 -1.55 -6.51 -6.30
N HIS A 12 -1.59 -5.26 -5.84
CA HIS A 12 -1.35 -4.10 -6.68
C HIS A 12 0.11 -4.08 -7.17
N LEU A 13 1.08 -4.26 -6.27
CA LEU A 13 2.50 -4.34 -6.62
C LEU A 13 2.81 -5.53 -7.55
N ALA A 14 2.23 -6.69 -7.29
CA ALA A 14 2.33 -7.87 -8.15
C ALA A 14 1.84 -7.56 -9.57
N THR A 15 0.71 -6.84 -9.68
CA THR A 15 0.15 -6.42 -10.97
C THR A 15 1.07 -5.44 -11.70
N LEU A 16 1.65 -4.46 -10.98
CA LEU A 16 2.59 -3.49 -11.55
C LEU A 16 3.87 -4.16 -12.05
N CYS A 17 4.44 -5.08 -11.28
CA CYS A 17 5.65 -5.80 -11.66
C CYS A 17 5.41 -6.91 -12.69
N GLY A 18 4.15 -7.30 -12.93
CA GLY A 18 3.82 -8.45 -13.78
C GLY A 18 4.21 -9.80 -13.19
N GLU A 19 4.41 -9.86 -11.86
CA GLU A 19 4.88 -11.02 -11.12
C GLU A 19 3.80 -11.51 -10.14
N PRO A 20 3.80 -12.79 -9.74
CA PRO A 20 2.88 -13.27 -8.71
C PRO A 20 3.23 -12.68 -7.33
N VAL A 21 2.23 -12.56 -6.45
CA VAL A 21 2.41 -12.02 -5.09
C VAL A 21 3.48 -12.79 -4.30
N GLU A 22 3.60 -14.09 -4.53
CA GLU A 22 4.58 -14.98 -3.90
C GLU A 22 6.03 -14.69 -4.32
N ALA A 23 6.23 -13.96 -5.43
CA ALA A 23 7.55 -13.54 -5.89
C ALA A 23 7.98 -12.17 -5.33
N LEU A 24 7.09 -11.45 -4.64
CA LEU A 24 7.43 -10.17 -4.02
C LEU A 24 8.26 -10.39 -2.76
N ASP A 25 9.38 -9.69 -2.66
CA ASP A 25 10.25 -9.70 -1.49
C ASP A 25 9.91 -8.53 -0.55
N LEU A 26 9.65 -8.83 0.72
CA LEU A 26 9.32 -7.84 1.73
C LEU A 26 10.52 -6.96 2.10
N ASP A 27 11.75 -7.42 1.89
CA ASP A 27 12.96 -6.64 2.12
C ASP A 27 13.29 -5.71 0.94
N MET A 28 12.56 -5.85 -0.18
CA MET A 28 12.77 -5.02 -1.36
C MET A 28 12.35 -3.56 -1.09
N PRO A 29 13.16 -2.58 -1.51
CA PRO A 29 12.80 -1.17 -1.40
C PRO A 29 11.59 -0.85 -2.27
N MET A 30 10.69 0.02 -1.78
CA MET A 30 9.50 0.44 -2.54
C MET A 30 9.84 1.02 -3.92
N ALA A 31 10.98 1.69 -4.03
CA ALA A 31 11.48 2.26 -5.28
C ALA A 31 11.79 1.21 -6.38
N ALA A 32 11.89 -0.08 -6.05
CA ALA A 32 12.12 -1.14 -7.02
C ALA A 32 10.85 -1.61 -7.74
N PHE A 33 9.66 -1.30 -7.20
CA PHE A 33 8.38 -1.70 -7.79
C PHE A 33 7.87 -0.72 -8.87
N ASP A 34 8.71 0.24 -9.28
CA ASP A 34 8.43 1.26 -10.31
C ASP A 34 7.10 2.00 -10.12
N LEU A 35 6.71 2.20 -8.85
CA LEU A 35 5.43 2.77 -8.48
C LEU A 35 5.42 4.28 -8.73
N ASP A 36 4.47 4.75 -9.53
CA ASP A 36 4.34 6.17 -9.86
C ASP A 36 3.27 6.89 -9.00
N SER A 37 3.13 8.20 -9.19
CA SER A 37 2.16 9.00 -8.44
C SER A 37 0.70 8.64 -8.75
N PHE A 38 0.42 8.10 -9.93
CA PHE A 38 -0.92 7.66 -10.32
C PHE A 38 -1.27 6.35 -9.62
N ASP A 39 -0.34 5.38 -9.64
CA ASP A 39 -0.47 4.09 -8.94
C ASP A 39 -0.65 4.29 -7.44
N ALA A 40 0.14 5.19 -6.84
CA ALA A 40 0.02 5.54 -5.43
C ALA A 40 -1.38 6.06 -5.06
N VAL A 41 -1.97 6.90 -5.92
CA VAL A 41 -3.32 7.43 -5.74
C VAL A 41 -4.36 6.33 -5.92
N GLU A 42 -4.22 5.48 -6.93
CA GLU A 42 -5.14 4.35 -7.14
C GLU A 42 -5.13 3.38 -5.95
N LEU A 43 -3.94 3.05 -5.44
CA LEU A 43 -3.78 2.17 -4.29
C LEU A 43 -4.37 2.80 -3.02
N SER A 44 -4.09 4.09 -2.76
CA SER A 44 -4.69 4.84 -1.65
C SER A 44 -6.22 4.79 -1.70
N LEU A 45 -6.82 5.10 -2.86
CA LEU A 45 -8.27 5.06 -3.06
C LEU A 45 -8.86 3.65 -2.90
N ALA A 46 -8.12 2.62 -3.32
CA ALA A 46 -8.54 1.23 -3.15
C ALA A 46 -8.60 0.83 -1.67
N ILE A 47 -7.58 1.23 -0.89
CA ILE A 47 -7.54 0.98 0.55
C ILE A 47 -8.63 1.78 1.27
N GLU A 48 -8.83 3.04 0.91
CA GLU A 48 -9.90 3.88 1.48
C GLU A 48 -11.29 3.28 1.24
N LYS A 49 -11.58 2.83 0.02
CA LYS A 49 -12.86 2.18 -0.30
C LYS A 49 -13.07 0.87 0.46
N ALA A 50 -12.00 0.11 0.69
CA ALA A 50 -12.08 -1.19 1.35
C ALA A 50 -12.15 -1.09 2.88
N HIS A 51 -11.46 -0.12 3.49
CA HIS A 51 -11.25 -0.06 4.94
C HIS A 51 -11.71 1.25 5.58
N ALA A 52 -12.19 2.23 4.80
CA ALA A 52 -12.51 3.58 5.27
C ALA A 52 -11.31 4.27 5.97
N ILE A 53 -10.11 4.03 5.47
CA ILE A 53 -8.86 4.64 5.95
C ILE A 53 -8.32 5.56 4.86
N GLU A 54 -8.14 6.83 5.19
CA GLU A 54 -7.47 7.79 4.32
C GLU A 54 -5.95 7.63 4.49
N ILE A 55 -5.27 7.25 3.40
CA ILE A 55 -3.81 7.12 3.34
C ILE A 55 -3.29 8.16 2.35
N ASP A 56 -2.33 8.97 2.76
CA ASP A 56 -1.66 9.89 1.83
C ASP A 56 -0.89 9.08 0.77
N PRO A 57 -1.15 9.23 -0.54
CA PRO A 57 -0.42 8.54 -1.60
C PRO A 57 1.11 8.70 -1.51
N GLU A 58 1.60 9.82 -0.96
CA GLU A 58 3.04 10.05 -0.79
C GLU A 58 3.71 8.99 0.10
N VAL A 59 2.97 8.29 0.97
CA VAL A 59 3.54 7.21 1.79
C VAL A 59 4.06 6.06 0.94
N PHE A 60 3.48 5.79 -0.24
CA PHE A 60 3.93 4.72 -1.13
C PHE A 60 5.15 5.12 -1.94
N LEU A 61 5.35 6.42 -2.15
CA LEU A 61 6.45 7.00 -2.92
C LEU A 61 7.71 7.26 -2.08
N GLY A 62 7.70 6.97 -0.78
CA GLY A 62 8.87 7.18 0.09
C GLY A 62 10.06 6.31 -0.34
N HIS A 63 11.14 6.94 -0.84
CA HIS A 63 12.26 6.28 -1.52
C HIS A 63 13.18 5.43 -0.60
N GLY A 64 12.92 5.38 0.71
CA GLY A 64 13.81 4.76 1.70
C GLY A 64 13.24 3.58 2.48
N GLN A 65 11.98 3.20 2.25
CA GLN A 65 11.32 2.13 3.01
C GLN A 65 11.25 0.82 2.21
N SER A 66 11.37 -0.30 2.91
CA SER A 66 11.07 -1.61 2.34
C SER A 66 9.56 -1.88 2.33
N LEU A 67 9.13 -2.79 1.47
CA LEU A 67 7.74 -3.26 1.41
C LEU A 67 7.25 -3.76 2.78
N GLY A 68 8.05 -4.55 3.49
CA GLY A 68 7.71 -5.03 4.83
C GLY A 68 7.53 -3.90 5.84
N SER A 69 8.41 -2.90 5.81
CA SER A 69 8.30 -1.72 6.68
C SER A 69 7.04 -0.91 6.39
N LEU A 70 6.68 -0.76 5.11
CA LEU A 70 5.44 -0.12 4.70
C LEU A 70 4.22 -0.91 5.20
N LEU A 71 4.18 -2.23 5.03
CA LEU A 71 3.07 -3.05 5.50
C LEU A 71 2.90 -2.96 7.03
N ASP A 72 4.00 -3.02 7.78
CA ASP A 72 3.95 -2.83 9.23
C ASP A 72 3.47 -1.43 9.62
N MET A 73 3.88 -0.40 8.87
CA MET A 73 3.35 0.96 9.04
C MET A 73 1.83 1.00 8.78
N LEU A 74 1.35 0.40 7.70
CA LEU A 74 -0.08 0.34 7.35
C LEU A 74 -0.91 -0.40 8.39
N ARG A 75 -0.39 -1.51 8.94
CA ARG A 75 -1.01 -2.22 10.07
C ARG A 75 -1.07 -1.34 11.33
N SER A 76 -0.11 -0.44 11.51
CA SER A 76 -0.06 0.51 12.63
C SER A 76 -1.03 1.68 12.49
N PHE A 77 -1.54 1.97 11.28
CA PHE A 77 -2.68 2.85 11.05
C PHE A 77 -3.94 2.18 11.60
N ARG A 78 -4.01 2.09 12.94
CA ARG A 78 -5.22 1.84 13.68
C ARG A 78 -6.22 2.89 13.23
N PHE A 79 -7.25 2.42 12.53
CA PHE A 79 -8.50 3.11 12.17
C PHE A 79 -8.65 4.42 12.94
N ARG A 80 -8.13 5.51 12.39
CA ARG A 80 -8.49 6.85 12.83
C ARG A 80 -9.83 7.17 12.19
N GLY A 81 -10.86 6.43 12.58
CA GLY A 81 -12.18 7.04 12.61
C GLY A 81 -12.04 8.18 13.59
N GLU A 82 -12.14 9.42 13.11
CA GLU A 82 -12.47 10.69 13.81
C GLU A 82 -11.80 11.85 13.06
N ARG A 83 -12.45 12.30 11.97
CA ARG A 83 -12.55 13.71 11.55
C ARG A 83 -13.97 13.84 10.97
N GLY A 84 -14.92 14.58 11.54
CA GLY A 84 -14.81 15.87 12.23
C GLY A 84 -14.34 16.89 11.19
N GLN A 85 -15.18 17.63 10.48
CA GLN A 85 -16.48 18.25 10.79
C GLN A 85 -17.25 18.52 9.49
#